data_AF-A0A9D5BJX3-F1
#
_entry.id   AF-A0A9D5BJX3-F1
#
_cell.length_a   1.000
_cell.length_b   1.000
_cell.length_c   1.000
_cell.angle_alpha   90.00
_cell.angle_beta   90.00
_cell.angle_gamma   90.00
#
_symmetry.space_group_name_H-M   'P 1'
#
loop_
_entity.id
_entity.type
_entity.pdbx_description
1 polymer ?
#
loop_
_entity_poly.entity_id
_entity_poly.type
_entity_poly.pdbx_seq_one_letter_code
_entity_poly.pdbx_strand_id
1 'polypeptide(L)'
;MPLYETELDHHAAQRGIDFMFGWFMDPLTKGDYPSSMRSLVGSRLPKFSAYQVKLVRGSFDFIGLNYYASYYATNAPELGEGKSNYITDPLIILTQERNGIPIGPTAGSSWLSIYPKGLRELLMYIKNNYNNPLIYITENGTTILLFCIYTKI
;
A
#
# COMPACT_ATOMS: atom_id res chain seq x y z
N MET A 1 -3.24 0.74 -7.65
CA MET A 1 -4.24 0.54 -8.74
C MET A 1 -3.82 -0.65 -9.58
N PRO A 2 -4.72 -1.35 -10.30
CA PRO A 2 -4.30 -2.40 -11.25
C PRO A 2 -3.44 -1.79 -12.38
N LEU A 3 -2.51 -2.52 -12.99
CA LEU A 3 -1.76 -2.00 -14.15
C LEU A 3 -2.63 -2.05 -15.41
N TYR A 4 -3.29 -3.18 -15.66
CA TYR A 4 -4.28 -3.35 -16.71
C TYR A 4 -5.65 -3.68 -16.13
N GLU A 5 -6.73 -3.40 -16.88
CA GLU A 5 -8.10 -3.73 -16.47
C GLU A 5 -8.39 -5.23 -16.66
N THR A 6 -7.64 -6.07 -15.94
CA THR A 6 -7.80 -7.52 -15.90
C THR A 6 -8.04 -7.97 -14.47
N GLU A 7 -8.80 -9.05 -14.28
CA GLU A 7 -9.08 -9.61 -12.96
C GLU A 7 -7.80 -9.93 -12.16
N LEU A 8 -6.75 -10.38 -12.86
CA LEU A 8 -5.46 -10.69 -12.23
C LEU A 8 -4.79 -9.44 -11.64
N ASP A 9 -4.82 -8.33 -12.36
CA ASP A 9 -4.22 -7.08 -11.90
C ASP A 9 -5.08 -6.36 -10.86
N HIS A 10 -6.41 -6.52 -10.91
CA HIS A 10 -7.30 -6.09 -9.84
C HIS A 10 -6.98 -6.84 -8.54
N HIS A 11 -6.82 -8.17 -8.61
CA HIS A 11 -6.34 -8.94 -7.46
C HIS A 11 -4.92 -8.55 -7.04
N ALA A 12 -4.02 -8.26 -7.97
CA ALA A 12 -2.67 -7.79 -7.66
C ALA A 12 -2.69 -6.45 -6.90
N ALA A 13 -3.52 -5.51 -7.35
CA ALA A 13 -3.72 -4.24 -6.66
C ALA A 13 -4.26 -4.44 -5.24
N GLN A 14 -5.21 -5.34 -5.04
CA GLN A 14 -5.72 -5.67 -3.71
C GLN A 14 -4.62 -6.29 -2.83
N ARG A 15 -3.82 -7.22 -3.35
CA ARG A 15 -2.66 -7.76 -2.60
C ARG A 15 -1.65 -6.68 -2.23
N GLY A 16 -1.42 -5.70 -3.10
CA GLY A 16 -0.61 -4.53 -2.78
C GLY A 16 -1.14 -3.75 -1.57
N ILE A 17 -2.45 -3.48 -1.54
CA ILE A 17 -3.10 -2.83 -0.38
C ILE A 17 -3.02 -3.70 0.87
N ASP A 18 -3.27 -5.00 0.76
CA ASP A 18 -3.21 -5.93 1.88
C ASP A 18 -1.81 -5.97 2.51
N PHE A 19 -0.76 -6.04 1.70
CA PHE A 19 0.62 -6.14 2.19
C PHE A 19 1.23 -4.80 2.61
N MET A 20 0.67 -3.65 2.19
CA MET A 20 1.15 -2.33 2.61
C MET A 20 0.36 -1.74 3.79
N PHE A 21 -0.96 -1.82 3.73
CA PHE A 21 -1.87 -1.19 4.69
C PHE A 21 -2.64 -2.23 5.51
N GLY A 22 -3.20 -3.23 4.84
CA GLY A 22 -4.00 -4.29 5.47
C GLY A 22 -3.21 -5.10 6.51
N TRP A 23 -1.89 -5.25 6.34
CA TRP A 23 -1.01 -5.96 7.28
C TRP A 23 -1.20 -5.45 8.71
N PHE A 24 -1.37 -4.13 8.88
CA PHE A 24 -1.60 -3.53 10.18
C PHE A 24 -3.09 -3.30 10.46
N MET A 25 -3.84 -2.89 9.45
CA MET A 25 -5.24 -2.48 9.66
C MET A 25 -6.21 -3.64 9.85
N ASP A 26 -5.99 -4.80 9.23
CA ASP A 26 -6.82 -5.97 9.48
C ASP A 26 -6.65 -6.49 10.92
N PRO A 27 -5.44 -6.63 11.49
CA PRO A 27 -5.29 -6.97 12.91
C PRO A 27 -5.96 -5.95 13.84
N LEU A 28 -5.80 -4.66 13.57
CA LEU A 28 -6.37 -3.59 14.39
C LEU A 28 -7.91 -3.58 14.36
N THR A 29 -8.54 -4.02 13.28
CA THR A 29 -10.00 -3.89 13.11
C THR A 29 -10.74 -5.22 13.17
N LYS A 30 -10.19 -6.26 12.56
CA LYS A 30 -10.75 -7.62 12.43
C LYS A 30 -10.11 -8.59 13.42
N GLY A 31 -8.89 -8.31 13.88
CA GLY A 31 -8.18 -9.17 14.83
C GLY A 31 -7.40 -10.31 14.18
N ASP A 32 -7.22 -10.28 12.86
CA ASP A 32 -6.34 -11.21 12.14
C ASP A 32 -5.69 -10.51 10.94
N TYR A 33 -4.64 -11.09 10.36
CA TYR A 33 -4.03 -10.59 9.13
C TYR A 33 -4.93 -10.76 7.90
N PRO A 34 -4.70 -10.02 6.80
CA PRO A 34 -5.42 -10.22 5.55
C PRO A 34 -5.35 -11.67 5.06
N SER A 35 -6.44 -12.15 4.44
CA SER A 35 -6.53 -13.53 3.93
C SER A 35 -5.48 -13.82 2.86
N SER A 36 -5.16 -12.86 2.00
CA SER A 36 -4.10 -12.95 1.00
C SER A 36 -2.74 -13.19 1.63
N MET A 37 -2.40 -12.43 2.68
CA MET A 37 -1.17 -12.61 3.46
C MET A 37 -1.12 -13.97 4.14
N ARG A 38 -2.22 -14.40 4.78
CA ARG A 38 -2.33 -15.73 5.40
C ARG A 38 -2.05 -16.84 4.39
N SER A 39 -2.59 -16.73 3.18
CA SER A 39 -2.43 -17.72 2.12
C SER A 39 -1.01 -17.73 1.52
N LEU A 40 -0.43 -16.56 1.25
CA LEU A 40 0.83 -16.44 0.52
C LEU A 40 2.07 -16.57 1.41
N VAL A 41 2.01 -16.03 2.63
CA VAL A 41 3.14 -16.08 3.58
C VAL A 41 3.16 -17.40 4.34
N GLY A 42 1.97 -17.98 4.59
CA GLY A 42 1.82 -19.28 5.22
C GLY A 42 2.39 -19.33 6.64
N SER A 43 3.19 -20.35 6.92
CA SER A 43 3.73 -20.62 8.27
C SER A 43 4.72 -19.56 8.78
N ARG A 44 5.30 -18.74 7.90
CA ARG A 44 6.17 -17.63 8.29
C ARG A 44 5.39 -16.48 8.95
N LEU A 45 4.08 -16.40 8.73
CA LEU A 45 3.21 -15.40 9.33
C LEU A 45 2.69 -15.89 10.68
N PRO A 46 3.02 -15.21 11.81
CA PRO A 46 2.55 -15.62 13.12
C PRO A 46 1.02 -15.69 13.22
N LYS A 47 0.54 -16.51 14.15
CA LYS A 47 -0.89 -16.60 14.46
C LYS A 47 -1.16 -15.87 15.77
N PHE A 48 -2.18 -15.02 15.77
CA PHE A 48 -2.66 -14.42 17.01
C PHE A 48 -3.38 -15.48 17.83
N SER A 49 -3.04 -15.60 19.12
CA SER A 49 -3.87 -16.33 20.06
C SER A 49 -5.16 -15.57 20.33
N ALA A 50 -6.21 -16.26 20.80
CA ALA A 50 -7.47 -15.61 21.17
C ALA A 50 -7.27 -14.47 22.20
N TYR A 51 -6.26 -14.56 23.07
CA TYR A 51 -5.89 -13.50 24.00
C TYR A 51 -5.28 -12.29 23.27
N GLN A 52 -4.35 -12.50 22.35
CA GLN A 52 -3.74 -11.41 21.57
C GLN A 52 -4.74 -10.72 20.65
N VAL A 53 -5.69 -11.46 20.06
CA VAL A 53 -6.79 -10.88 19.27
C VAL A 53 -7.57 -9.87 20.11
N LYS A 54 -7.88 -10.20 21.37
CA LYS A 54 -8.58 -9.29 22.29
C LYS A 54 -7.77 -8.04 22.63
N LEU A 55 -6.43 -8.13 22.63
CA LEU A 55 -5.56 -6.99 22.92
C LEU A 55 -5.38 -6.05 21.73
N VAL A 56 -5.29 -6.58 20.51
CA VAL A 56 -4.98 -5.78 19.31
C VAL A 56 -6.23 -5.23 18.63
N ARG A 57 -7.32 -6.00 18.62
CA ARG A 57 -8.53 -5.56 17.92
C ARG A 57 -9.17 -4.38 18.66
N GLY A 58 -9.27 -3.24 17.97
CA GLY A 58 -9.76 -1.97 18.50
C GLY A 58 -8.73 -1.21 19.34
N SER A 59 -7.45 -1.57 19.30
CA SER A 59 -6.40 -0.93 20.09
C SER A 59 -5.90 0.40 19.50
N PHE A 60 -6.80 1.20 18.93
CA PHE A 60 -6.49 2.50 18.34
C PHE A 60 -7.67 3.47 18.53
N ASP A 61 -7.36 4.73 18.85
CA ASP A 61 -8.36 5.81 18.93
C ASP A 61 -8.48 6.56 17.58
N PHE A 62 -7.39 6.60 16.81
CA PHE A 62 -7.31 7.19 15.48
C PHE A 62 -6.21 6.49 14.67
N ILE A 63 -6.21 6.72 13.35
CA ILE A 63 -5.18 6.24 12.42
C ILE A 63 -4.39 7.43 11.89
N GLY A 64 -3.08 7.42 12.10
CA GLY A 64 -2.15 8.29 11.39
C GLY A 64 -1.85 7.71 10.01
N LEU A 65 -2.08 8.49 8.95
CA LEU A 65 -1.84 8.08 7.57
C LEU A 65 -0.72 8.90 6.94
N ASN A 66 0.35 8.21 6.56
CA ASN A 66 1.45 8.78 5.77
C ASN A 66 1.22 8.44 4.30
N TYR A 67 0.99 9.45 3.46
CA TYR A 67 0.73 9.25 2.04
C TYR A 67 1.61 10.16 1.19
N TYR A 68 2.24 9.56 0.17
CA TYR A 68 3.21 10.23 -0.68
C TYR A 68 3.05 9.92 -2.17
N ALA A 69 2.87 8.64 -2.50
CA ALA A 69 2.86 8.18 -3.89
C ALA A 69 1.82 7.08 -4.12
N SER A 70 1.59 6.75 -5.39
CA SER A 70 0.78 5.62 -5.80
C SER A 70 1.44 4.88 -6.94
N TYR A 71 1.12 3.59 -7.04
CA TYR A 71 1.68 2.67 -8.00
C TYR A 71 0.57 1.90 -8.71
N TYR A 72 0.86 1.52 -9.95
CA TYR A 72 0.18 0.42 -10.61
C TYR A 72 0.77 -0.90 -10.13
N ALA A 73 -0.07 -1.93 -10.04
CA ALA A 73 0.30 -3.27 -9.64
C ALA A 73 -0.11 -4.27 -10.72
N THR A 74 0.82 -5.15 -11.11
CA THR A 74 0.55 -6.26 -12.03
C THR A 74 0.78 -7.58 -11.34
N ASN A 75 0.01 -8.61 -11.71
CA ASN A 75 0.17 -9.96 -11.19
C ASN A 75 1.52 -10.55 -11.64
N ALA A 76 2.29 -11.11 -10.69
CA ALA A 76 3.64 -11.64 -10.95
C ALA A 76 3.87 -12.98 -10.19
N PRO A 77 3.22 -14.08 -10.60
CA PRO A 77 3.32 -15.38 -9.93
C PRO A 77 4.72 -16.00 -9.97
N GLU A 78 5.54 -15.67 -10.97
CA GLU A 78 6.91 -16.14 -11.14
C GLU A 78 7.82 -15.76 -9.97
N LEU A 79 7.49 -14.69 -9.22
CA LEU A 79 8.20 -14.31 -8.00
C LEU A 79 8.12 -15.39 -6.91
N GLY A 80 7.14 -16.29 -7.00
CA GLY A 80 6.95 -17.41 -6.08
C GLY A 80 7.97 -18.55 -6.26
N GLU A 81 8.70 -18.58 -7.38
CA GLU A 81 9.77 -19.56 -7.62
C GLU A 81 11.08 -19.19 -6.88
N GLY A 82 11.21 -17.92 -6.49
CA GLY A 82 12.38 -17.38 -5.81
C GLY A 82 12.37 -17.58 -4.29
N LYS A 83 13.41 -17.06 -3.62
CA LYS A 83 13.47 -17.07 -2.16
C LYS A 83 12.39 -16.16 -1.57
N SER A 84 11.51 -16.75 -0.77
CA SER A 84 10.44 -16.01 -0.08
C SER A 84 10.99 -14.90 0.81
N ASN A 85 10.42 -13.72 0.67
CA ASN A 85 10.69 -12.55 1.49
C ASN A 85 9.52 -11.56 1.36
N TYR A 86 9.45 -10.57 2.25
CA TYR A 86 8.29 -9.68 2.30
C TYR A 86 8.00 -8.92 0.99
N ILE A 87 9.02 -8.70 0.14
CA ILE A 87 8.87 -7.99 -1.14
C ILE A 87 8.24 -8.90 -2.19
N THR A 88 8.62 -10.18 -2.24
CA THR A 88 8.15 -11.12 -3.26
C THR A 88 6.90 -11.89 -2.86
N ASP A 89 6.64 -12.02 -1.55
CA ASP A 89 5.46 -12.71 -1.00
C ASP A 89 4.11 -12.25 -1.56
N PRO A 90 3.85 -10.97 -1.89
CA PRO A 90 2.59 -10.56 -2.48
C PRO A 90 2.40 -11.05 -3.92
N LEU A 91 3.44 -11.55 -4.60
CA LEU A 91 3.41 -11.94 -6.02
C LEU A 91 2.90 -10.82 -6.94
N ILE A 92 3.45 -9.61 -6.77
CA ILE A 92 3.13 -8.43 -7.56
C ILE A 92 4.39 -7.69 -8.00
N ILE A 93 4.30 -7.01 -9.14
CA ILE A 93 5.26 -5.99 -9.54
C ILE A 93 4.58 -4.62 -9.45
N LEU A 94 5.26 -3.66 -8.83
CA LEU A 94 4.80 -2.28 -8.74
C LEU A 94 5.52 -1.43 -9.79
N THR A 95 4.78 -0.54 -10.45
CA THR A 95 5.33 0.41 -11.43
C THR A 95 4.63 1.76 -11.33
N GLN A 96 5.35 2.82 -11.69
CA GLN A 96 4.84 4.18 -11.78
C GLN A 96 4.34 4.51 -13.19
N GLU A 97 4.41 3.57 -14.14
CA GLU A 97 4.05 3.79 -15.54
C GLU A 97 3.05 2.77 -16.05
N ARG A 98 2.15 3.22 -16.93
CA ARG A 98 1.19 2.38 -17.66
C ARG A 98 1.27 2.75 -19.14
N ASN A 99 1.60 1.79 -20.00
CA ASN A 99 1.78 2.01 -21.45
C ASN A 99 2.80 3.14 -21.77
N GLY A 100 3.88 3.22 -21.00
CA GLY A 100 4.91 4.27 -21.14
C GLY A 100 4.46 5.66 -20.66
N ILE A 101 3.29 5.78 -20.04
CA ILE A 101 2.78 7.02 -19.47
C ILE A 101 2.91 6.96 -17.94
N PRO A 102 3.66 7.88 -17.31
CA PRO A 102 3.73 7.97 -15.85
C PRO A 102 2.37 8.24 -15.22
N ILE A 103 2.14 7.66 -14.04
CA ILE A 103 0.93 7.86 -13.23
C ILE A 103 0.73 9.32 -12.86
N GLY A 104 1.85 10.05 -12.69
CA GLY A 104 1.88 11.48 -12.44
C GLY A 104 3.32 12.01 -12.49
N PRO A 105 3.51 13.33 -12.34
CA PRO A 105 4.83 13.94 -12.32
C PRO A 105 5.71 13.36 -11.21
N THR A 106 6.98 13.09 -11.51
CA THR A 106 7.97 12.67 -10.50
C THR A 106 8.53 13.89 -9.78
N ALA A 107 8.53 13.83 -8.46
CA ALA A 107 9.16 14.83 -7.60
C ALA A 107 10.69 14.75 -7.62
N GLY A 108 11.35 15.41 -6.67
CA GLY A 108 12.81 15.36 -6.52
C GLY A 108 13.39 13.97 -6.25
N SER A 109 12.58 13.04 -5.72
CA SER A 109 12.95 11.64 -5.49
C SER A 109 12.25 10.73 -6.51
N SER A 110 12.96 9.76 -7.08
CA SER A 110 12.43 8.87 -8.13
C SER A 110 11.19 8.07 -7.73
N TRP A 111 11.09 7.69 -6.45
CA TRP A 111 9.95 6.94 -5.91
C TRP A 111 8.70 7.80 -5.68
N LEU A 112 8.81 9.13 -5.73
CA LEU A 112 7.71 10.06 -5.44
C LEU A 112 7.00 10.49 -6.74
N SER A 113 6.00 9.72 -7.17
CA SER A 113 5.05 10.18 -8.17
C SER A 113 3.87 10.93 -7.53
N ILE A 114 3.67 12.18 -7.94
CA ILE A 114 2.61 13.04 -7.44
C ILE A 114 1.27 12.57 -8.04
N TYR A 115 0.41 11.97 -7.19
CA TYR A 115 -0.88 11.43 -7.62
C TYR A 115 -1.99 11.64 -6.57
N PRO A 116 -2.54 12.86 -6.42
CA PRO A 116 -3.49 13.18 -5.34
C PRO A 116 -4.79 12.36 -5.38
N LYS A 117 -5.18 11.83 -6.55
CA LYS A 117 -6.33 10.94 -6.68
C LYS A 117 -6.16 9.66 -5.85
N GLY A 118 -4.94 9.15 -5.74
CA GLY A 118 -4.64 7.94 -4.97
C GLY A 118 -4.90 8.11 -3.47
N LEU A 119 -4.65 9.30 -2.90
CA LEU A 119 -5.00 9.58 -1.50
C LEU A 119 -6.52 9.51 -1.30
N ARG A 120 -7.29 10.13 -2.20
CA ARG A 120 -8.75 10.09 -2.14
C ARG A 120 -9.27 8.66 -2.27
N GLU A 121 -8.73 7.87 -3.19
CA GLU A 121 -9.09 6.47 -3.38
C GLU A 121 -8.78 5.63 -2.15
N LEU A 122 -7.60 5.82 -1.53
CA LEU A 122 -7.24 5.16 -0.29
C LEU A 122 -8.18 5.53 0.86
N LEU A 123 -8.51 6.82 1.03
CA LEU A 123 -9.45 7.24 2.07
C LEU A 123 -10.86 6.66 1.85
N MET A 124 -11.33 6.59 0.61
CA MET A 124 -12.60 5.94 0.27
C MET A 124 -12.54 4.43 0.53
N TYR A 125 -11.43 3.78 0.20
CA TYR A 125 -11.20 2.37 0.52
C TYR A 125 -11.25 2.15 2.03
N ILE A 126 -10.57 2.99 2.82
CA ILE A 126 -10.55 2.88 4.28
C ILE A 126 -11.96 3.04 4.86
N LYS A 127 -12.66 4.08 4.40
CA LYS A 127 -14.05 4.34 4.78
C LYS A 127 -14.95 3.11 4.56
N ASN A 128 -14.85 2.49 3.39
CA ASN A 128 -15.74 1.40 3.00
C ASN A 128 -15.38 0.05 3.65
N ASN A 129 -14.11 -0.18 3.99
CA ASN A 129 -13.64 -1.50 4.44
C ASN A 129 -13.32 -1.58 5.94
N TYR A 130 -13.17 -0.45 6.63
CA TYR A 130 -12.71 -0.39 8.02
C TYR A 130 -13.62 0.44 8.94
N ASN A 131 -14.91 0.55 8.59
CA ASN A 131 -15.90 1.27 9.39
C ASN A 131 -15.57 2.75 9.61
N ASN A 132 -14.90 3.39 8.63
CA ASN A 132 -14.62 4.82 8.60
C ASN A 132 -14.03 5.40 9.91
N PRO A 133 -12.83 4.93 10.33
CA PRO A 133 -12.20 5.41 11.55
C PRO A 133 -11.80 6.88 11.45
N LEU A 134 -11.52 7.52 12.59
CA LEU A 134 -10.90 8.85 12.61
C LEU A 134 -9.48 8.76 12.04
N ILE A 135 -9.20 9.57 11.01
CA ILE A 135 -7.91 9.57 10.32
C ILE A 135 -7.31 10.97 10.36
N TYR A 136 -6.01 11.04 10.66
CA TYR A 136 -5.19 12.22 10.46
C TYR A 136 -4.15 11.93 9.39
N ILE A 137 -3.99 12.84 8.42
CA ILE A 137 -2.85 12.79 7.51
C ILE A 137 -1.64 13.28 8.29
N THR A 138 -0.79 12.36 8.73
CA THR A 138 0.37 12.64 9.58
C THR A 138 1.60 13.01 8.76
N GLU A 139 1.66 12.57 7.50
CA GLU A 139 2.68 12.98 6.56
C GLU A 139 2.13 13.07 5.13
N ASN A 140 2.45 14.17 4.45
CA ASN A 140 2.27 14.36 3.02
C ASN A 140 3.21 15.48 2.53
N GLY A 141 3.93 15.25 1.44
CA GLY A 141 4.86 16.24 0.92
C GLY A 141 5.57 15.77 -0.35
N THR A 142 6.43 16.65 -0.87
CA THR A 142 7.24 16.37 -2.06
C THR A 142 8.65 16.93 -1.84
N THR A 143 9.66 16.20 -2.30
CA THR A 143 11.01 16.77 -2.42
C THR A 143 11.02 17.69 -3.64
N ILE A 144 11.56 18.90 -3.51
CA ILE A 144 11.88 19.75 -4.67
C ILE A 144 13.35 19.48 -5.02
N LEU A 145 13.64 19.07 -6.26
CA LEU A 145 15.00 19.15 -6.79
C LEU A 145 15.34 20.64 -6.92
N LEU A 146 16.04 21.19 -5.92
CA LEU A 146 16.75 22.45 -6.08
C LEU A 146 17.83 22.24 -7.15
N PHE A 147 17.49 22.47 -8.42
CA PHE A 147 18.50 23.10 -9.27
C PHE A 147 18.75 24.46 -8.64
N CYS A 148 19.97 24.71 -8.15
CA CYS A 148 20.41 26.05 -7.79
C CYS A 148 20.05 27.00 -8.93
N ILE A 149 18.95 27.75 -8.78
CA ILE A 149 18.68 28.90 -9.63
C ILE A 149 19.66 29.97 -9.13
N TYR A 150 20.88 29.94 -9.65
CA TYR A 150 21.68 31.15 -9.76
C TYR A 150 21.03 32.02 -10.83
N THR A 151 20.00 32.76 -10.49
CA THR A 151 19.66 33.98 -11.22
C THR A 151 19.94 35.14 -10.30
N LYS A 152 21.10 35.72 -10.53
CA LYS A 152 21.44 37.08 -10.14
C LYS A 152 20.40 38.00 -10.78
N ILE A 153 19.69 38.77 -9.95
CA ILE A 153 19.23 40.10 -10.33
C ILE A 153 19.81 41.03 -9.27
#